data_AF-A0A4S1DZ77-F1
#
_entry.id   AF-A0A4S1DZ77-F1
#
_cell.length_a   1.000
_cell.length_b   1.000
_cell.length_c   1.000
_cell.angle_alpha   90.00
_cell.angle_beta   90.00
_cell.angle_gamma   90.00
#
_symmetry.space_group_name_H-M   'P 1'
#
loop_
_entity.id
_entity.type
_entity.pdbx_description
1 polymer ?
#
loop_
_entity_poly.entity_id
_entity_poly.type
_entity_poly.pdbx_seq_one_letter_code
_entity_poly.pdbx_strand_id
1 'polypeptide(L)'
;MKTKHLKILLFAIFVVGFTTSYLCAQSIGGPGWVYDASGKVNNFFESKQKKWATAGVVGGIRNPAARSRNVAAGENTSQIQAKINALSNAGGGVLKFPSGTFNITKTLNVKKNVVLQGSSSGVTTLKDKLSTNNSNTNGVVIKFENLNTGHSVGGIRNMTLKGPFSGNPVINSWTTAKPKANNIMVNFLRSKNLFLDNVKIINSGGSPISTFNSNGTGHHTFRNCLISGVWNKGGGGQGYFNISSGYCLVYKCTIEKLRHFAIQNGGAKYNVVYNNTINQDINFHNDDSGNNLIEKNNITIGQAIVGSTNNQQRFVVMGPWSNQHTDSRADNYVYNNTVSEYNRSNPRCKNKGRVYKGARGKEPGREPGNNPFSTSESIGTGKRFYSIKNGNNSNKKTKIETVNTVKEDATIKADFKVYPNPMARNSTLNVTIPNSIENPKVIISSIDGKIIYQNENLTLKEDKTLLLNLNPKSGLYLIQVKGNTNEINSKFLVK
;
A
#
# COMPACT_ATOMS: atom_id res chain seq x y z
N MET A 1 0.15 -64.04 -55.40
CA MET A 1 -1.26 -63.80 -55.81
C MET A 1 -2.06 -63.45 -54.56
N LYS A 2 -2.73 -62.27 -54.54
CA LYS A 2 -3.78 -61.79 -53.60
C LYS A 2 -3.34 -61.49 -52.14
N THR A 3 -3.11 -60.23 -51.73
CA THR A 3 -4.06 -59.18 -51.21
C THR A 3 -4.84 -59.59 -49.96
N LYS A 4 -5.16 -58.79 -48.93
CA LYS A 4 -4.96 -57.40 -48.43
C LYS A 4 -5.71 -57.40 -47.07
N HIS A 5 -5.27 -56.60 -46.10
CA HIS A 5 -6.04 -55.81 -45.09
C HIS A 5 -5.16 -55.58 -43.83
N LEU A 6 -4.55 -54.41 -43.66
CA LEU A 6 -5.12 -53.17 -43.09
C LEU A 6 -5.39 -53.27 -41.59
N LYS A 7 -4.49 -52.68 -40.79
CA LYS A 7 -4.79 -51.75 -39.66
C LYS A 7 -3.46 -51.25 -39.06
N ILE A 8 -2.95 -50.16 -39.63
CA ILE A 8 -1.93 -49.31 -39.01
C ILE A 8 -2.68 -48.39 -38.06
N LEU A 9 -2.51 -48.58 -36.76
CA LEU A 9 -3.02 -47.67 -35.73
C LEU A 9 -1.98 -46.55 -35.54
N LEU A 10 -2.19 -45.43 -36.24
CA LEU A 10 -1.44 -44.19 -35.99
C LEU A 10 -1.93 -43.58 -34.67
N PHE A 11 -1.17 -43.77 -33.59
CA PHE A 11 -1.42 -43.07 -32.32
C PHE A 11 -0.78 -41.68 -32.40
N ALA A 12 -1.48 -40.72 -33.01
CA ALA A 12 -1.09 -39.32 -32.95
C ALA A 12 -1.44 -38.78 -31.56
N ILE A 13 -0.45 -38.74 -30.67
CA ILE A 13 -0.54 -38.05 -29.38
C ILE A 13 -0.60 -36.55 -29.68
N PHE A 14 -1.81 -36.01 -29.75
CA PHE A 14 -2.06 -34.58 -29.75
C PHE A 14 -1.74 -34.06 -28.34
N VAL A 15 -0.50 -33.62 -28.12
CA VAL A 15 -0.13 -32.81 -26.96
C VAL A 15 -0.80 -31.45 -27.15
N VAL A 16 -2.05 -31.33 -26.71
CA VAL A 16 -2.66 -30.02 -26.46
C VAL A 16 -1.95 -29.47 -25.24
N GLY A 17 -0.86 -28.75 -25.48
CA GLY A 17 -0.22 -27.90 -24.49
C GLY A 17 -1.21 -26.83 -24.07
N PHE A 18 -1.99 -27.11 -23.03
CA PHE A 18 -2.73 -26.10 -22.30
C PHE A 18 -1.69 -25.19 -21.62
N THR A 19 -1.26 -24.15 -22.33
CA THR A 19 -0.68 -22.98 -21.67
C THR A 19 -1.81 -22.32 -20.90
N THR A 20 -2.03 -22.75 -19.66
CA THR A 20 -2.85 -22.01 -18.71
C THR A 20 -2.11 -20.71 -18.42
N SER A 21 -2.41 -19.68 -19.21
CA SER A 21 -2.05 -18.31 -18.90
C SER A 21 -2.72 -17.96 -17.58
N TYR A 22 -1.99 -18.10 -16.46
CA TYR A 22 -2.43 -17.58 -15.18
C TYR A 22 -2.54 -16.06 -15.32
N LEU A 23 -3.75 -15.58 -15.58
CA LEU A 23 -4.12 -14.19 -15.42
C LEU A 23 -4.02 -13.88 -13.92
N CYS A 24 -2.82 -13.52 -13.47
CA CYS A 24 -2.63 -12.99 -12.13
C CYS A 24 -3.48 -11.72 -12.04
N ALA A 25 -4.58 -11.78 -11.29
CA ALA A 25 -5.55 -10.69 -11.24
C ALA A 25 -4.82 -9.40 -10.81
N GLN A 26 -4.78 -8.42 -11.72
CA GLN A 26 -4.06 -7.18 -11.50
C GLN A 26 -4.62 -6.47 -10.26
N SER A 27 -3.78 -6.14 -9.29
CA SER A 27 -4.21 -5.40 -8.10
C SER A 27 -4.87 -4.06 -8.48
N ILE A 28 -5.90 -3.66 -7.74
CA ILE A 28 -6.49 -2.31 -7.80
C ILE A 28 -5.38 -1.25 -7.73
N GLY A 29 -5.55 -0.17 -8.50
CA GLY A 29 -4.53 0.85 -8.74
C GLY A 29 -3.48 0.46 -9.78
N GLY A 30 -3.55 -0.75 -10.36
CA GLY A 30 -2.82 -1.11 -11.57
C GLY A 30 -3.56 -0.67 -12.85
N PRO A 31 -2.95 -0.86 -14.03
CA PRO A 31 -3.62 -0.70 -15.31
C PRO A 31 -4.94 -1.47 -15.43
N GLY A 32 -5.76 -1.14 -16.42
CA GLY A 32 -6.96 -1.91 -16.80
C GLY A 32 -8.20 -1.72 -15.92
N TRP A 33 -8.10 -1.10 -14.74
CA TRP A 33 -9.26 -0.83 -13.90
C TRP A 33 -10.10 0.34 -14.46
N VAL A 34 -11.40 0.09 -14.62
CA VAL A 34 -12.36 1.06 -15.17
C VAL A 34 -13.63 1.11 -14.31
N TYR A 35 -14.42 2.17 -14.47
CA TYR A 35 -15.74 2.27 -13.83
C TYR A 35 -16.63 1.08 -14.21
N ASP A 36 -17.25 0.48 -13.21
CA ASP A 36 -18.24 -0.57 -13.42
C ASP A 36 -19.66 -0.03 -13.26
N ALA A 37 -20.32 0.21 -14.40
CA ALA A 37 -21.71 0.67 -14.43
C ALA A 37 -22.70 -0.33 -13.83
N SER A 38 -22.36 -1.63 -13.78
CA SER A 38 -23.25 -2.63 -13.17
C SER A 38 -23.37 -2.46 -11.65
N GLY A 39 -22.36 -1.85 -11.00
CA GLY A 39 -22.39 -1.48 -9.59
C GLY A 39 -22.99 -0.10 -9.32
N LYS A 40 -23.75 0.47 -10.26
CA LYS A 40 -24.49 1.73 -10.05
C LYS A 40 -25.38 1.61 -8.82
N VAL A 41 -25.27 2.59 -7.92
CA VAL A 41 -26.10 2.69 -6.72
C VAL A 41 -27.44 3.34 -7.04
N ASN A 42 -27.40 4.60 -7.47
CA ASN A 42 -28.53 5.40 -7.93
C ASN A 42 -28.01 6.57 -8.78
N ASN A 43 -28.91 7.39 -9.36
CA ASN A 43 -28.53 8.51 -10.21
C ASN A 43 -27.73 9.60 -9.44
N PHE A 44 -28.01 9.80 -8.15
CA PHE A 44 -27.29 10.78 -7.32
C PHE A 44 -25.80 10.43 -7.14
N PHE A 45 -25.49 9.15 -6.99
CA PHE A 45 -24.12 8.67 -6.79
C PHE A 45 -23.38 8.37 -8.07
N GLU A 46 -24.06 8.09 -9.18
CA GLU A 46 -23.41 7.65 -10.42
C GLU A 46 -22.26 8.58 -10.87
N SER A 47 -22.49 9.90 -10.86
CA SER A 47 -21.47 10.89 -11.23
C SER A 47 -20.25 10.84 -10.30
N LYS A 48 -20.47 10.60 -9.00
CA LYS A 48 -19.40 10.46 -8.00
C LYS A 48 -18.68 9.13 -8.15
N GLN A 49 -19.39 8.03 -8.42
CA GLN A 49 -18.78 6.71 -8.68
C GLN A 49 -17.86 6.76 -9.91
N LYS A 50 -18.28 7.45 -10.98
CA LYS A 50 -17.42 7.69 -12.16
C LYS A 50 -16.15 8.46 -11.80
N LYS A 51 -16.23 9.45 -10.90
CA LYS A 51 -15.07 10.21 -10.41
C LYS A 51 -14.19 9.40 -9.46
N TRP A 52 -14.77 8.64 -8.53
CA TRP A 52 -14.00 7.76 -7.64
C TRP A 52 -13.28 6.66 -8.41
N ALA A 53 -13.88 6.12 -9.46
CA ALA A 53 -13.25 5.12 -10.32
C ALA A 53 -11.94 5.59 -10.98
N THR A 54 -11.69 6.91 -11.05
CA THR A 54 -10.42 7.48 -11.56
C THR A 54 -9.41 7.78 -10.47
N ALA A 55 -9.71 7.49 -9.20
CA ALA A 55 -8.78 7.69 -8.09
C ALA A 55 -7.54 6.80 -8.22
N GLY A 56 -6.39 7.38 -7.90
CA GLY A 56 -5.07 6.80 -8.10
C GLY A 56 -4.37 7.34 -9.33
N VAL A 57 -3.19 6.78 -9.61
CA VAL A 57 -2.40 7.08 -10.81
C VAL A 57 -3.25 6.85 -12.05
N VAL A 58 -3.33 7.85 -12.92
CA VAL A 58 -4.10 7.77 -14.17
C VAL A 58 -3.53 6.65 -15.05
N GLY A 59 -4.39 5.70 -15.43
CA GLY A 59 -3.99 4.51 -16.18
C GLY A 59 -3.22 3.47 -15.35
N GLY A 60 -3.19 3.64 -14.03
CA GLY A 60 -2.61 2.71 -13.05
C GLY A 60 -1.10 2.75 -12.93
N ILE A 61 -0.58 2.15 -11.86
CA ILE A 61 0.86 1.96 -11.63
C ILE A 61 1.39 0.97 -12.67
N ARG A 62 2.19 1.48 -13.61
CA ARG A 62 2.84 0.69 -14.65
C ARG A 62 4.20 0.17 -14.20
N ASN A 63 4.70 -0.83 -14.92
CA ASN A 63 6.11 -1.15 -14.85
C ASN A 63 6.90 0.05 -15.43
N PRO A 64 7.92 0.52 -14.72
CA PRO A 64 8.76 1.59 -15.21
C PRO A 64 9.47 1.17 -16.50
N ALA A 65 9.87 2.16 -17.31
CA ALA A 65 10.60 1.94 -18.57
C ALA A 65 11.84 1.05 -18.35
N ALA A 66 12.26 0.33 -19.41
CA ALA A 66 13.38 -0.62 -19.38
C ALA A 66 14.70 -0.02 -18.85
N ARG A 67 14.86 1.31 -18.91
CA ARG A 67 16.05 1.99 -18.40
C ARG A 67 16.15 1.88 -16.88
N SER A 68 17.27 1.35 -16.40
CA SER A 68 17.58 1.31 -14.98
C SER A 68 19.02 1.70 -14.68
N ARG A 69 19.25 2.16 -13.45
CA ARG A 69 20.57 2.36 -12.86
C ARG A 69 20.59 1.70 -11.48
N ASN A 70 21.73 1.15 -11.08
CA ASN A 70 21.91 0.55 -9.76
C ASN A 70 22.58 1.55 -8.81
N VAL A 71 22.14 1.58 -7.57
CA VAL A 71 22.85 2.22 -6.45
C VAL A 71 23.87 1.21 -5.92
N ALA A 72 25.11 1.65 -5.72
CA ALA A 72 26.14 0.78 -5.14
C ALA A 72 26.09 0.87 -3.61
N ALA A 73 26.56 -0.20 -2.94
CA ALA A 73 26.69 -0.17 -1.48
C ALA A 73 27.63 0.98 -1.06
N GLY A 74 27.25 1.71 -0.02
CA GLY A 74 28.05 2.84 0.50
C GLY A 74 27.87 4.17 -0.24
N GLU A 75 27.10 4.23 -1.33
CA GLU A 75 26.84 5.51 -2.00
C GLU A 75 26.12 6.50 -1.07
N ASN A 76 26.66 7.71 -1.03
CA ASN A 76 26.10 8.80 -0.24
C ASN A 76 24.91 9.46 -0.95
N THR A 77 24.19 10.31 -0.23
CA THR A 77 22.99 10.98 -0.74
C THR A 77 23.24 11.79 -2.02
N SER A 78 24.40 12.44 -2.16
CA SER A 78 24.74 13.22 -3.35
C SER A 78 24.92 12.34 -4.58
N GLN A 79 25.56 11.18 -4.44
CA GLN A 79 25.73 10.19 -5.51
C GLN A 79 24.38 9.59 -5.93
N ILE A 80 23.52 9.27 -4.96
CA ILE A 80 22.14 8.82 -5.23
C ILE A 80 21.37 9.90 -6.01
N GLN A 81 21.46 11.17 -5.59
CA GLN A 81 20.81 12.27 -6.29
C GLN A 81 21.34 12.46 -7.72
N ALA A 82 22.64 12.31 -7.94
CA ALA A 82 23.23 12.38 -9.28
C ALA A 82 22.63 11.31 -10.21
N LYS A 83 22.41 10.09 -9.71
CA LYS A 83 21.76 9.01 -10.48
C LYS A 83 20.29 9.29 -10.77
N ILE A 84 19.56 9.88 -9.83
CA ILE A 84 18.18 10.37 -10.06
C ILE A 84 18.18 11.40 -11.20
N ASN A 85 19.09 12.37 -11.17
CA ASN A 85 19.20 13.39 -12.20
C ASN A 85 19.55 12.78 -13.57
N ALA A 86 20.50 11.84 -13.61
CA ALA A 86 20.88 11.16 -14.84
C ALA A 86 19.73 10.34 -15.46
N LEU A 87 18.92 9.66 -14.65
CA LEU A 87 17.71 8.98 -15.14
C LEU A 87 16.70 9.99 -15.67
N SER A 88 16.46 11.08 -14.94
CA SER A 88 15.54 12.14 -15.35
C SER A 88 15.95 12.76 -16.69
N ASN A 89 17.22 13.10 -16.86
CA ASN A 89 17.76 13.69 -18.10
C ASN A 89 17.64 12.76 -19.29
N ALA A 90 17.65 11.44 -19.04
CA ALA A 90 17.40 10.45 -20.08
C ALA A 90 15.89 10.26 -20.40
N GLY A 91 14.98 10.89 -19.66
CA GLY A 91 13.52 10.78 -19.82
C GLY A 91 12.81 9.94 -18.75
N GLY A 92 13.55 9.42 -17.77
CA GLY A 92 13.05 8.59 -16.68
C GLY A 92 13.71 7.22 -16.58
N GLY A 93 13.20 6.41 -15.66
CA GLY A 93 13.63 5.02 -15.44
C GLY A 93 13.62 4.61 -13.96
N VAL A 94 14.29 3.49 -13.67
CA VAL A 94 14.35 2.91 -12.32
C VAL A 94 15.72 3.13 -11.69
N LEU A 95 15.74 3.69 -10.49
CA LEU A 95 16.91 3.62 -9.62
C LEU A 95 16.74 2.43 -8.68
N LYS A 96 17.51 1.36 -8.94
CA LYS A 96 17.48 0.10 -8.21
C LYS A 96 18.45 0.17 -7.03
N PHE A 97 17.94 -0.09 -5.84
CA PHE A 97 18.71 -0.20 -4.62
C PHE A 97 18.87 -1.69 -4.28
N PRO A 98 20.10 -2.18 -4.04
CA PRO A 98 20.30 -3.54 -3.57
C PRO A 98 19.83 -3.69 -2.12
N SER A 99 19.99 -4.90 -1.58
CA SER A 99 19.87 -5.14 -0.15
C SER A 99 20.82 -4.24 0.64
N GLY A 100 20.37 -3.76 1.80
CA GLY A 100 21.19 -2.94 2.69
C GLY A 100 20.49 -1.68 3.18
N THR A 101 21.24 -0.88 3.92
CA THR A 101 20.79 0.39 4.50
C THR A 101 21.55 1.56 3.89
N PHE A 102 20.82 2.56 3.40
CA PHE A 102 21.35 3.77 2.81
C PHE A 102 20.98 4.97 3.67
N ASN A 103 21.98 5.68 4.19
CA ASN A 103 21.75 6.86 5.01
C ASN A 103 21.46 8.07 4.10
N ILE A 104 20.31 8.69 4.32
CA ILE A 104 19.87 9.88 3.61
C ILE A 104 20.14 11.09 4.51
N THR A 105 21.17 11.87 4.19
CA THR A 105 21.61 13.03 5.00
C THR A 105 21.13 14.37 4.43
N LYS A 106 20.59 14.37 3.20
CA LYS A 106 20.00 15.51 2.50
C LYS A 106 18.71 15.07 1.80
N THR A 107 17.83 16.02 1.47
CA THR A 107 16.62 15.73 0.71
C THR A 107 16.95 15.09 -0.64
N LEU A 108 16.36 13.94 -0.94
CA LEU A 108 16.33 13.36 -2.28
C LEU A 108 15.18 13.99 -3.07
N ASN A 109 15.51 14.77 -4.09
CA ASN A 109 14.57 15.38 -5.02
C ASN A 109 14.32 14.43 -6.19
N VAL A 110 13.29 13.60 -6.06
CA VAL A 110 12.91 12.63 -7.09
C VAL A 110 12.20 13.34 -8.23
N LYS A 111 12.63 13.05 -9.45
CA LYS A 111 12.19 13.74 -10.67
C LYS A 111 11.09 12.97 -11.39
N LYS A 112 10.51 13.64 -12.39
CA LYS A 112 9.49 13.11 -13.30
C LYS A 112 9.94 11.76 -13.89
N ASN A 113 9.04 10.78 -13.98
CA ASN A 113 9.29 9.44 -14.52
C ASN A 113 10.39 8.61 -13.82
N VAL A 114 10.86 9.02 -12.64
CA VAL A 114 11.84 8.25 -11.87
C VAL A 114 11.13 7.41 -10.82
N VAL A 115 11.50 6.13 -10.74
CA VAL A 115 11.04 5.21 -9.71
C VAL A 115 12.23 4.78 -8.85
N LEU A 116 12.10 4.95 -7.53
CA LEU A 116 13.03 4.35 -6.56
C LEU A 116 12.54 2.94 -6.23
N GLN A 117 13.37 1.93 -6.44
CA GLN A 117 12.99 0.52 -6.26
C GLN A 117 14.02 -0.22 -5.41
N GLY A 118 13.59 -0.77 -4.27
CA GLY A 118 14.41 -1.70 -3.49
C GLY A 118 14.24 -3.15 -3.95
N SER A 119 15.08 -4.04 -3.43
CA SER A 119 14.95 -5.48 -3.64
C SER A 119 13.66 -6.02 -3.03
N SER A 120 13.33 -5.61 -1.80
CA SER A 120 12.03 -5.87 -1.15
C SER A 120 11.82 -4.99 0.09
N SER A 121 10.57 -4.90 0.55
CA SER A 121 10.21 -4.17 1.77
C SER A 121 10.67 -4.96 3.01
N GLY A 122 11.76 -4.50 3.64
CA GLY A 122 12.42 -5.18 4.77
C GLY A 122 13.86 -5.61 4.49
N VAL A 123 14.26 -5.61 3.21
CA VAL A 123 15.63 -5.94 2.78
C VAL A 123 16.42 -4.68 2.40
N THR A 124 15.78 -3.76 1.67
CA THR A 124 16.34 -2.44 1.35
C THR A 124 15.75 -1.38 2.28
N THR A 125 16.60 -0.58 2.93
CA THR A 125 16.19 0.51 3.82
C THR A 125 16.83 1.84 3.42
N LEU A 126 16.02 2.88 3.21
CA LEU A 126 16.47 4.27 3.23
C LEU A 126 16.25 4.84 4.64
N LYS A 127 17.32 5.23 5.31
CA LYS A 127 17.30 5.73 6.69
C LYS A 127 17.44 7.24 6.72
N ASP A 128 16.48 7.91 7.32
CA ASP A 128 16.55 9.35 7.59
C ASP A 128 17.71 9.66 8.55
N LYS A 129 18.63 10.49 8.07
CA LYS A 129 19.75 11.08 8.79
C LYS A 129 19.85 12.58 8.50
N LEU A 130 18.76 13.23 8.08
CA LEU A 130 18.73 14.67 7.93
C LEU A 130 18.96 15.32 9.29
N SER A 131 19.90 16.28 9.36
CA SER A 131 20.03 17.14 10.54
C SER A 131 18.79 18.01 10.65
N THR A 132 17.99 17.81 11.70
CA THR A 132 16.98 18.80 12.11
C THR A 132 17.74 19.94 12.79
N ASN A 133 18.31 20.84 11.99
CA ASN A 133 18.79 22.11 12.54
C ASN A 133 17.60 22.76 13.27
N ASN A 134 17.85 23.56 14.31
CA ASN A 134 16.86 24.19 15.22
C ASN A 134 15.77 25.07 14.55
N SER A 135 15.52 24.94 13.25
CA SER A 135 14.44 25.56 12.52
C SER A 135 13.08 24.92 12.82
N ASN A 136 12.06 25.76 12.95
CA ASN A 136 10.65 25.36 12.99
C ASN A 136 10.12 24.81 11.64
N THR A 137 10.96 24.75 10.60
CA THR A 137 10.60 24.23 9.28
C THR A 137 10.71 22.71 9.23
N ASN A 138 9.83 22.07 8.48
CA ASN A 138 9.86 20.61 8.31
C ASN A 138 10.95 20.24 7.30
N GLY A 139 11.93 19.42 7.71
CA GLY A 139 12.80 18.74 6.74
C GLY A 139 12.00 17.74 5.90
N VAL A 140 12.46 17.43 4.70
CA VAL A 140 11.83 16.43 3.82
C VAL A 140 12.88 15.43 3.38
N VAL A 141 12.68 14.14 3.66
CA VAL A 141 13.66 13.10 3.30
C VAL A 141 13.58 12.81 1.81
N ILE A 142 12.38 12.52 1.29
CA ILE A 142 12.13 12.28 -0.14
C ILE A 142 11.06 13.23 -0.64
N LYS A 143 11.42 14.05 -1.64
CA LYS A 143 10.58 15.11 -2.18
C LYS A 143 10.30 14.88 -3.65
N PHE A 144 9.02 14.92 -4.01
CA PHE A 144 8.55 15.03 -5.38
C PHE A 144 7.88 16.40 -5.51
N GLU A 145 8.49 17.30 -6.27
CA GLU A 145 8.04 18.69 -6.36
C GLU A 145 7.89 19.13 -7.82
N ASN A 146 6.78 19.82 -8.12
CA ASN A 146 6.48 20.42 -9.43
C ASN A 146 6.35 19.42 -10.58
N LEU A 147 5.86 18.21 -10.30
CA LEU A 147 5.70 17.16 -11.30
C LEU A 147 4.27 17.12 -11.87
N ASN A 148 3.73 18.27 -12.26
CA ASN A 148 2.33 18.44 -12.69
C ASN A 148 2.10 18.31 -14.21
N THR A 149 3.14 18.13 -15.03
CA THR A 149 3.03 18.13 -16.49
C THR A 149 2.96 16.71 -17.08
N GLY A 150 2.03 16.45 -18.01
CA GLY A 150 1.93 15.19 -18.77
C GLY A 150 1.45 13.94 -17.98
N HIS A 151 1.50 12.77 -18.60
CA HIS A 151 1.10 11.47 -18.00
C HIS A 151 2.23 10.77 -17.23
N SER A 152 3.11 11.54 -16.62
CA SER A 152 4.31 10.99 -16.00
C SER A 152 4.02 10.23 -14.73
N VAL A 153 4.53 9.00 -14.66
CA VAL A 153 4.36 8.10 -13.51
C VAL A 153 5.72 7.91 -12.84
N GLY A 154 5.82 8.31 -11.58
CA GLY A 154 7.00 8.15 -10.74
C GLY A 154 6.62 7.68 -9.34
N GLY A 155 7.57 7.25 -8.53
CA GLY A 155 7.22 6.77 -7.19
C GLY A 155 8.29 5.95 -6.50
N ILE A 156 7.86 5.23 -5.47
CA ILE A 156 8.72 4.37 -4.66
C ILE A 156 8.07 3.00 -4.55
N ARG A 157 8.86 1.93 -4.64
CA ARG A 157 8.37 0.57 -4.42
C ARG A 157 9.38 -0.35 -3.75
N ASN A 158 8.85 -1.37 -3.08
CA ASN A 158 9.61 -2.52 -2.57
C ASN A 158 10.77 -2.13 -1.64
N MET A 159 10.54 -1.22 -0.69
CA MET A 159 11.58 -0.81 0.26
C MET A 159 11.01 -0.33 1.60
N THR A 160 11.89 -0.20 2.58
CA THR A 160 11.60 0.44 3.86
C THR A 160 12.17 1.87 3.88
N LEU A 161 11.36 2.82 4.33
CA LEU A 161 11.77 4.18 4.69
C LEU A 161 11.70 4.27 6.22
N LYS A 162 12.84 4.50 6.87
CA LYS A 162 12.94 4.45 8.33
C LYS A 162 13.40 5.80 8.87
N GLY A 163 12.65 6.38 9.80
CA GLY A 163 13.08 7.59 10.50
C GLY A 163 14.28 7.35 11.43
N PRO A 164 14.82 8.41 12.05
CA PRO A 164 16.07 8.31 12.81
C PRO A 164 15.90 7.62 14.18
N PHE A 165 14.66 7.41 14.63
CA PHE A 165 14.34 6.98 15.99
C PHE A 165 14.26 5.45 16.15
N SER A 166 14.76 4.95 17.28
CA SER A 166 14.64 3.57 17.73
C SER A 166 13.43 3.40 18.66
N GLY A 167 12.90 2.17 18.75
CA GLY A 167 11.77 1.84 19.62
C GLY A 167 10.40 2.09 19.00
N ASN A 168 9.37 2.08 19.86
CA ASN A 168 7.98 2.33 19.48
C ASN A 168 7.56 3.72 19.97
N PRO A 169 7.06 4.61 19.09
CA PRO A 169 6.55 5.88 19.55
C PRO A 169 5.32 5.66 20.44
N VAL A 170 5.26 6.41 21.54
CA VAL A 170 4.14 6.37 22.46
C VAL A 170 2.87 6.85 21.74
N ILE A 171 1.80 6.05 21.81
CA ILE A 171 0.58 6.29 21.00
C ILE A 171 -0.23 7.46 21.56
N ASN A 172 -0.33 7.58 22.88
CA ASN A 172 -1.12 8.60 23.59
C ASN A 172 -0.33 9.88 23.92
N SER A 173 0.95 9.95 23.56
CA SER A 173 1.74 11.15 23.78
C SER A 173 1.44 12.12 22.64
N TRP A 174 0.56 13.10 22.89
CA TRP A 174 0.35 14.26 22.00
C TRP A 174 1.56 15.20 21.99
N THR A 175 2.76 14.62 22.13
CA THR A 175 4.02 15.29 22.42
C THR A 175 4.44 16.13 21.23
N THR A 176 4.66 17.41 21.50
CA THR A 176 5.42 18.29 20.64
C THR A 176 6.89 17.91 20.76
N ALA A 177 7.39 17.14 19.80
CA ALA A 177 8.80 16.70 19.76
C ALA A 177 9.66 17.58 18.83
N LYS A 178 9.28 18.85 18.65
CA LYS A 178 10.03 19.84 17.86
C LYS A 178 11.28 20.32 18.63
N PRO A 179 12.38 20.66 17.94
CA PRO A 179 12.62 20.49 16.50
C PRO A 179 13.08 19.08 16.12
N LYS A 180 13.47 18.26 17.11
CA LYS A 180 14.18 16.97 16.93
C LYS A 180 13.46 15.95 16.03
N ALA A 181 12.12 16.01 15.96
CA ALA A 181 11.29 15.07 15.20
C ALA A 181 10.37 15.78 14.20
N ASN A 182 10.89 16.60 13.28
CA ASN A 182 10.06 17.41 12.37
C ASN A 182 10.06 16.97 10.90
N ASN A 183 10.84 15.94 10.55
CA ASN A 183 10.99 15.53 9.15
C ASN A 183 9.73 14.85 8.60
N ILE A 184 9.35 15.23 7.39
CA ILE A 184 8.40 14.51 6.56
C ILE A 184 9.17 13.44 5.77
N MET A 185 8.76 12.18 5.87
CA MET A 185 9.46 11.10 5.16
C MET A 185 9.26 11.19 3.64
N VAL A 186 8.01 11.29 3.18
CA VAL A 186 7.69 11.47 1.75
C VAL A 186 6.76 12.65 1.54
N ASN A 187 7.16 13.59 0.68
CA ASN A 187 6.34 14.74 0.32
C ASN A 187 6.07 14.79 -1.19
N PHE A 188 4.78 14.77 -1.56
CA PHE A 188 4.30 15.02 -2.92
C PHE A 188 3.73 16.43 -2.99
N LEU A 189 4.56 17.38 -3.44
CA LEU A 189 4.22 18.80 -3.49
C LEU A 189 3.98 19.21 -4.94
N ARG A 190 2.81 19.78 -5.24
CA ARG A 190 2.43 20.28 -6.58
C ARG A 190 2.80 19.26 -7.67
N SER A 191 2.39 18.02 -7.45
CA SER A 191 2.74 16.88 -8.29
C SER A 191 1.52 16.04 -8.59
N LYS A 192 1.60 15.21 -9.64
CA LYS A 192 0.54 14.26 -9.99
C LYS A 192 1.07 12.90 -10.40
N ASN A 193 0.21 11.87 -10.38
CA ASN A 193 0.52 10.51 -10.87
C ASN A 193 1.73 9.85 -10.19
N LEU A 194 1.84 10.07 -8.87
CA LEU A 194 2.89 9.45 -8.06
C LEU A 194 2.36 8.27 -7.25
N PHE A 195 3.23 7.32 -6.92
CA PHE A 195 2.83 6.18 -6.12
C PHE A 195 3.83 5.78 -5.02
N LEU A 196 3.28 5.13 -4.00
CA LEU A 196 3.99 4.22 -3.10
C LEU A 196 3.36 2.83 -3.24
N ASP A 197 4.15 1.82 -3.58
CA ASP A 197 3.68 0.45 -3.81
C ASP A 197 4.55 -0.56 -3.07
N ASN A 198 3.98 -1.28 -2.09
CA ASN A 198 4.74 -2.18 -1.22
C ASN A 198 5.91 -1.45 -0.51
N VAL A 199 5.59 -0.33 0.15
CA VAL A 199 6.56 0.47 0.91
C VAL A 199 6.22 0.41 2.40
N LYS A 200 7.25 0.24 3.23
CA LYS A 200 7.13 0.37 4.69
C LYS A 200 7.67 1.73 5.10
N ILE A 201 6.88 2.56 5.79
CA ILE A 201 7.34 3.80 6.41
C ILE A 201 7.24 3.63 7.93
N ILE A 202 8.38 3.68 8.61
CA ILE A 202 8.50 3.33 10.03
C ILE A 202 9.18 4.45 10.80
N ASN A 203 8.62 4.81 11.97
CA ASN A 203 9.22 5.72 12.95
C ASN A 203 9.60 7.09 12.37
N SER A 204 8.70 7.69 11.59
CA SER A 204 8.93 9.04 11.04
C SER A 204 9.02 10.09 12.16
N GLY A 205 9.73 11.19 11.91
CA GLY A 205 9.77 12.31 12.85
C GLY A 205 8.42 13.04 12.90
N GLY A 206 8.20 13.91 11.92
CA GLY A 206 7.01 14.74 11.77
C GLY A 206 5.85 13.94 11.18
N SER A 207 5.87 13.71 9.86
CA SER A 207 4.77 13.03 9.16
C SER A 207 5.32 11.98 8.19
N PRO A 208 4.72 10.78 8.08
CA PRO A 208 5.16 9.77 7.13
C PRO A 208 4.94 10.22 5.68
N ILE A 209 3.77 10.80 5.39
CA ILE A 209 3.35 11.17 4.05
C ILE A 209 2.66 12.51 4.12
N SER A 210 3.02 13.40 3.19
CA SER A 210 2.25 14.62 2.94
C SER A 210 2.08 14.84 1.45
N THR A 211 0.84 14.93 0.99
CA THR A 211 0.51 15.40 -0.36
C THR A 211 -0.02 16.82 -0.31
N PHE A 212 0.32 17.66 -1.28
CA PHE A 212 -0.25 18.99 -1.41
C PHE A 212 -0.37 19.35 -2.89
N ASN A 213 -1.59 19.52 -3.38
CA ASN A 213 -1.87 19.99 -4.73
C ASN A 213 -3.18 20.77 -4.74
N SER A 214 -3.09 22.10 -4.66
CA SER A 214 -4.23 23.02 -4.54
C SER A 214 -5.23 22.91 -5.70
N ASN A 215 -4.79 22.49 -6.89
CA ASN A 215 -5.67 22.35 -8.06
C ASN A 215 -6.53 21.07 -7.98
N GLY A 216 -6.23 20.17 -7.02
CA GLY A 216 -7.00 18.96 -6.76
C GLY A 216 -6.89 17.89 -7.83
N THR A 217 -5.79 17.86 -8.59
CA THR A 217 -5.52 16.89 -9.68
C THR A 217 -4.32 16.00 -9.35
N GLY A 218 -4.24 15.50 -8.11
CA GLY A 218 -3.08 14.75 -7.61
C GLY A 218 -2.95 13.35 -8.21
N HIS A 219 -4.02 12.55 -8.24
CA HIS A 219 -3.98 11.20 -8.81
C HIS A 219 -2.83 10.34 -8.24
N HIS A 220 -2.69 10.30 -6.91
CA HIS A 220 -1.64 9.53 -6.25
C HIS A 220 -2.16 8.15 -5.80
N THR A 221 -1.34 7.10 -5.89
CA THR A 221 -1.70 5.77 -5.36
C THR A 221 -0.77 5.35 -4.24
N PHE A 222 -1.35 5.02 -3.09
CA PHE A 222 -0.68 4.38 -1.97
C PHE A 222 -1.27 2.98 -1.84
N ARG A 223 -0.50 1.93 -2.14
CA ARG A 223 -1.02 0.58 -2.05
C ARG A 223 -0.06 -0.42 -1.43
N ASN A 224 -0.62 -1.38 -0.70
CA ASN A 224 0.14 -2.44 -0.03
C ASN A 224 1.22 -1.87 0.91
N CYS A 225 0.98 -0.71 1.52
CA CYS A 225 1.96 -0.03 2.36
C CYS A 225 1.73 -0.33 3.84
N LEU A 226 2.80 -0.33 4.63
CA LEU A 226 2.73 -0.24 6.09
C LEU A 226 3.22 1.14 6.49
N ILE A 227 2.38 1.92 7.17
CA ILE A 227 2.70 3.24 7.69
C ILE A 227 2.55 3.17 9.20
N SER A 228 3.66 3.15 9.94
CA SER A 228 3.64 2.94 11.38
C SER A 228 4.60 3.87 12.11
N GLY A 229 4.05 4.61 13.06
CA GLY A 229 4.83 5.33 14.06
C GLY A 229 5.32 6.71 13.63
N VAL A 230 4.89 7.71 14.39
CA VAL A 230 5.42 9.08 14.37
C VAL A 230 5.81 9.54 15.76
N TRP A 231 6.90 10.28 15.84
CA TRP A 231 7.46 10.77 17.10
C TRP A 231 6.92 12.14 17.49
N ASN A 232 6.57 12.98 16.52
CA ASN A 232 5.94 14.27 16.76
C ASN A 232 4.44 14.20 16.49
N LYS A 233 3.64 14.30 17.57
CA LYS A 233 2.18 14.36 17.53
C LYS A 233 1.65 15.69 18.08
N GLY A 234 2.49 16.72 18.09
CA GLY A 234 2.11 18.07 18.49
C GLY A 234 1.14 18.74 17.51
N GLY A 235 0.74 19.97 17.83
CA GLY A 235 -0.07 20.82 16.94
C GLY A 235 0.66 21.25 15.67
N GLY A 236 -0.08 21.84 14.73
CA GLY A 236 0.49 22.41 13.49
C GLY A 236 0.79 21.40 12.39
N GLY A 237 -0.10 20.42 12.17
CA GLY A 237 -0.03 19.52 11.01
C GLY A 237 0.96 18.35 11.13
N GLN A 238 1.35 17.98 12.35
CA GLN A 238 2.37 16.96 12.61
C GLN A 238 1.76 15.59 12.89
N GLY A 239 2.49 14.53 12.54
CA GLY A 239 2.09 13.15 12.79
C GLY A 239 1.05 12.62 11.80
N TYR A 240 0.93 13.21 10.62
CA TYR A 240 -0.19 12.91 9.71
C TYR A 240 0.22 11.95 8.59
N PHE A 241 -0.66 11.01 8.27
CA PHE A 241 -0.83 10.66 6.86
C PHE A 241 -1.68 11.77 6.26
N ASN A 242 -1.05 12.76 5.63
CA ASN A 242 -1.74 13.92 5.10
C ASN A 242 -2.06 13.79 3.60
N ILE A 243 -3.36 13.78 3.27
CA ILE A 243 -3.88 13.90 1.92
C ILE A 243 -4.44 15.32 1.72
N SER A 244 -3.68 16.16 1.02
CA SER A 244 -4.12 17.49 0.54
C SER A 244 -4.11 17.62 -0.98
N SER A 245 -4.40 16.52 -1.66
CA SER A 245 -4.51 16.44 -3.11
C SER A 245 -5.76 15.64 -3.48
N GLY A 246 -6.29 15.85 -4.68
CA GLY A 246 -7.49 15.17 -5.15
C GLY A 246 -7.20 13.89 -5.93
N TYR A 247 -8.22 13.03 -6.02
CA TYR A 247 -8.19 11.76 -6.74
C TYR A 247 -7.09 10.79 -6.26
N CYS A 248 -6.71 10.83 -4.99
CA CYS A 248 -5.77 9.86 -4.43
C CYS A 248 -6.48 8.54 -4.08
N LEU A 249 -5.78 7.43 -4.24
CA LEU A 249 -6.22 6.09 -3.85
C LEU A 249 -5.32 5.57 -2.73
N VAL A 250 -5.92 5.17 -1.60
CA VAL A 250 -5.25 4.44 -0.53
C VAL A 250 -5.87 3.05 -0.44
N TYR A 251 -5.09 2.00 -0.72
CA TYR A 251 -5.60 0.65 -0.90
C TYR A 251 -4.73 -0.44 -0.28
N LYS A 252 -5.33 -1.34 0.51
CA LYS A 252 -4.61 -2.44 1.18
C LYS A 252 -3.41 -1.98 2.00
N CYS A 253 -3.51 -0.82 2.63
CA CYS A 253 -2.51 -0.31 3.55
C CYS A 253 -2.85 -0.67 5.00
N THR A 254 -1.81 -0.80 5.82
CA THR A 254 -1.91 -0.80 7.28
C THR A 254 -1.37 0.53 7.80
N ILE A 255 -2.17 1.26 8.57
CA ILE A 255 -1.84 2.61 9.06
C ILE A 255 -2.06 2.66 10.57
N GLU A 256 -1.03 3.00 11.34
CA GLU A 256 -1.10 2.96 12.79
C GLU A 256 -0.12 3.91 13.49
N LYS A 257 -0.40 4.20 14.77
CA LYS A 257 0.48 4.96 15.67
C LYS A 257 0.82 6.36 15.12
N LEU A 258 -0.15 6.99 14.48
CA LEU A 258 -0.06 8.35 13.92
C LEU A 258 -0.74 9.35 14.87
N ARG A 259 -0.78 10.63 14.48
CA ARG A 259 -1.69 11.62 15.08
C ARG A 259 -3.05 11.57 14.39
N HIS A 260 -3.08 11.60 13.06
CA HIS A 260 -4.30 11.50 12.26
C HIS A 260 -4.00 10.82 10.91
N PHE A 261 -4.97 10.09 10.37
CA PHE A 261 -5.12 10.02 8.90
C PHE A 261 -5.91 11.26 8.51
N ALA A 262 -5.26 12.26 7.91
CA ALA A 262 -5.89 13.55 7.62
C ALA A 262 -6.21 13.71 6.13
N ILE A 263 -7.45 14.09 5.83
CA ILE A 263 -7.89 14.58 4.52
C ILE A 263 -8.22 16.05 4.70
N GLN A 264 -7.51 16.94 4.01
CA GLN A 264 -7.58 18.38 4.30
C GLN A 264 -7.12 19.28 3.15
N ASN A 265 -7.43 20.56 3.28
CA ASN A 265 -7.23 21.65 2.32
C ASN A 265 -8.04 21.49 1.04
N GLY A 266 -8.35 22.62 0.39
CA GLY A 266 -9.23 22.65 -0.80
C GLY A 266 -8.77 21.79 -1.99
N GLY A 267 -7.52 21.31 -2.00
CA GLY A 267 -7.06 20.33 -2.97
C GLY A 267 -7.65 18.92 -2.79
N ALA A 268 -8.07 18.54 -1.58
CA ALA A 268 -8.55 17.20 -1.27
C ALA A 268 -10.01 16.98 -1.69
N LYS A 269 -10.20 16.29 -2.82
CA LYS A 269 -11.52 15.89 -3.33
C LYS A 269 -11.46 14.57 -4.08
N TYR A 270 -12.56 13.82 -4.09
CA TYR A 270 -12.66 12.54 -4.81
C TYR A 270 -11.55 11.53 -4.47
N ASN A 271 -10.97 11.64 -3.28
CA ASN A 271 -10.05 10.64 -2.77
C ASN A 271 -10.80 9.38 -2.37
N VAL A 272 -10.17 8.22 -2.50
CA VAL A 272 -10.72 6.92 -2.16
C VAL A 272 -9.80 6.23 -1.16
N VAL A 273 -10.32 5.96 0.03
CA VAL A 273 -9.67 5.14 1.06
C VAL A 273 -10.43 3.82 1.12
N TYR A 274 -9.84 2.77 0.56
CA TYR A 274 -10.54 1.51 0.28
C TYR A 274 -9.79 0.27 0.79
N ASN A 275 -10.47 -0.59 1.54
CA ASN A 275 -9.93 -1.90 1.95
C ASN A 275 -8.58 -1.83 2.69
N ASN A 276 -8.48 -0.91 3.66
CA ASN A 276 -7.31 -0.73 4.51
C ASN A 276 -7.56 -1.23 5.94
N THR A 277 -6.48 -1.46 6.70
CA THR A 277 -6.50 -1.60 8.16
C THR A 277 -5.95 -0.33 8.78
N ILE A 278 -6.77 0.40 9.53
CA ILE A 278 -6.44 1.72 10.07
C ILE A 278 -6.64 1.70 11.58
N ASN A 279 -5.54 1.69 12.33
CA ASN A 279 -5.51 1.78 13.79
C ASN A 279 -5.30 3.25 14.20
N GLN A 280 -6.14 4.13 13.66
CA GLN A 280 -6.12 5.58 13.81
C GLN A 280 -7.49 6.15 13.41
N ASP A 281 -7.80 7.37 13.83
CA ASP A 281 -8.92 8.12 13.27
C ASP A 281 -8.66 8.57 11.82
N ILE A 282 -9.74 8.61 11.03
CA ILE A 282 -9.81 9.32 9.75
C ILE A 282 -10.44 10.68 10.00
N ASN A 283 -9.70 11.73 9.72
CA ASN A 283 -10.01 13.10 10.09
C ASN A 283 -10.16 13.96 8.83
N PHE A 284 -11.38 14.40 8.54
CA PHE A 284 -11.67 15.46 7.58
C PHE A 284 -11.34 16.79 8.23
N HIS A 285 -10.07 17.17 8.13
CA HIS A 285 -9.43 17.96 9.18
C HIS A 285 -9.70 19.46 9.11
N ASN A 286 -9.59 20.01 7.91
CA ASN A 286 -9.68 21.44 7.65
C ASN A 286 -9.89 21.66 6.15
N ASP A 287 -10.98 22.31 5.75
CA ASP A 287 -11.17 22.82 4.38
C ASP A 287 -11.05 21.78 3.25
N ASP A 288 -11.35 20.50 3.46
CA ASP A 288 -11.35 19.57 2.32
C ASP A 288 -12.50 19.92 1.35
N SER A 289 -12.28 19.69 0.05
CA SER A 289 -13.26 20.02 -0.99
C SER A 289 -14.43 19.03 -1.08
N GLY A 290 -14.52 18.08 -0.16
CA GLY A 290 -15.57 17.08 -0.11
C GLY A 290 -15.46 15.99 -1.19
N ASN A 291 -16.51 15.20 -1.30
CA ASN A 291 -16.63 14.07 -2.21
C ASN A 291 -15.55 13.00 -2.05
N ASN A 292 -14.90 12.91 -0.91
CA ASN A 292 -13.99 11.80 -0.60
C ASN A 292 -14.80 10.57 -0.14
N LEU A 293 -14.28 9.37 -0.38
CA LEU A 293 -14.93 8.10 -0.09
C LEU A 293 -14.08 7.24 0.84
N ILE A 294 -14.67 6.80 1.95
CA ILE A 294 -14.11 5.84 2.89
C ILE A 294 -14.95 4.57 2.84
N GLU A 295 -14.42 3.48 2.27
CA GLU A 295 -15.19 2.26 2.04
C GLU A 295 -14.43 0.96 2.32
N LYS A 296 -15.09 -0.03 2.94
CA LYS A 296 -14.56 -1.38 3.22
C LYS A 296 -13.27 -1.42 4.03
N ASN A 297 -12.97 -0.38 4.80
CA ASN A 297 -11.84 -0.38 5.70
C ASN A 297 -12.21 -1.08 7.03
N ASN A 298 -11.20 -1.60 7.71
CA ASN A 298 -11.25 -1.91 9.13
C ASN A 298 -10.62 -0.73 9.90
N ILE A 299 -11.42 0.02 10.66
CA ILE A 299 -10.99 1.25 11.33
C ILE A 299 -11.18 1.08 12.83
N THR A 300 -10.08 1.12 13.57
CA THR A 300 -10.10 0.94 15.03
C THR A 300 -9.37 2.09 15.71
N ILE A 301 -9.98 2.64 16.76
CA ILE A 301 -9.27 3.52 17.70
C ILE A 301 -9.24 2.86 19.09
N GLY A 302 -8.02 2.68 19.61
CA GLY A 302 -7.79 2.08 20.93
C GLY A 302 -7.77 3.11 22.05
N GLN A 303 -7.73 2.63 23.30
CA GLN A 303 -7.68 3.44 24.52
C GLN A 303 -6.62 4.55 24.47
N ALA A 304 -5.44 4.23 23.93
CA ALA A 304 -4.34 5.18 23.83
C ALA A 304 -4.66 6.41 22.96
N ILE A 305 -5.62 6.32 22.03
CA ILE A 305 -6.02 7.45 21.17
C ILE A 305 -7.23 8.19 21.76
N VAL A 306 -8.14 7.47 22.40
CA VAL A 306 -9.37 8.03 23.01
C VAL A 306 -9.08 8.72 24.35
N GLY A 307 -7.97 8.38 25.03
CA GLY A 307 -7.67 8.88 26.38
C GLY A 307 -8.39 8.08 27.48
N SER A 308 -7.99 8.28 28.74
CA SER A 308 -8.59 7.62 29.91
C SER A 308 -9.86 8.31 30.42
N THR A 309 -10.09 9.56 30.04
CA THR A 309 -11.29 10.33 30.39
C THR A 309 -12.13 10.60 29.14
N ASN A 310 -13.45 10.59 29.28
CA ASN A 310 -14.42 10.83 28.21
C ASN A 310 -14.31 12.24 27.55
N ASN A 311 -13.30 13.03 27.92
CA ASN A 311 -13.05 14.41 27.47
C ASN A 311 -12.17 14.52 26.21
N GLN A 312 -11.60 13.43 25.68
CA GLN A 312 -10.95 13.44 24.37
C GLN A 312 -11.84 12.72 23.35
N GLN A 313 -12.81 13.45 22.79
CA GLN A 313 -13.83 12.93 21.89
C GLN A 313 -13.28 12.66 20.47
N ARG A 314 -12.33 11.73 20.32
CA ARG A 314 -11.94 11.20 19.00
C ARG A 314 -12.91 10.12 18.55
N PHE A 315 -13.16 10.05 17.25
CA PHE A 315 -14.04 9.06 16.62
C PHE A 315 -13.29 8.37 15.49
N VAL A 316 -13.70 7.15 15.10
CA VAL A 316 -13.08 6.41 13.98
C VAL A 316 -13.08 7.22 12.69
N VAL A 317 -14.14 8.03 12.50
CA VAL A 317 -14.24 9.02 11.44
C VAL A 317 -14.74 10.32 12.05
N MET A 318 -14.04 11.42 11.80
CA MET A 318 -14.32 12.72 12.40
C MET A 318 -14.14 13.87 11.43
N GLY A 319 -14.87 14.96 11.69
CA GLY A 319 -14.71 16.26 11.06
C GLY A 319 -13.66 17.14 11.76
N PRO A 320 -13.64 18.44 11.42
CA PRO A 320 -12.70 19.39 11.98
C PRO A 320 -12.92 19.57 13.49
N TRP A 321 -11.86 19.49 14.28
CA TRP A 321 -11.94 19.58 15.74
C TRP A 321 -11.65 20.99 16.31
N SER A 322 -10.92 21.82 15.56
CA SER A 322 -10.42 23.12 16.05
C SER A 322 -11.33 24.26 15.60
N ASN A 323 -11.48 25.29 16.44
CA ASN A 323 -12.11 26.54 16.03
C ASN A 323 -11.33 27.23 14.89
N GLN A 324 -10.04 26.98 14.76
CA GLN A 324 -9.17 27.48 13.68
C GLN A 324 -9.36 26.74 12.34
N HIS A 325 -10.09 25.61 12.33
CA HIS A 325 -10.35 24.87 11.11
C HIS A 325 -11.68 25.27 10.48
N THR A 326 -11.84 25.02 9.20
CA THR A 326 -13.10 25.17 8.47
C THR A 326 -13.67 23.80 8.09
N ASP A 327 -14.99 23.78 7.89
CA ASP A 327 -15.74 22.58 7.52
C ASP A 327 -15.38 22.08 6.11
N SER A 328 -15.74 20.83 5.82
CA SER A 328 -15.66 20.31 4.46
C SER A 328 -16.58 21.13 3.53
N ARG A 329 -16.09 21.51 2.35
CA ARG A 329 -16.85 22.31 1.38
C ARG A 329 -18.02 21.55 0.75
N ALA A 330 -17.99 20.22 0.80
CA ALA A 330 -19.07 19.33 0.39
C ALA A 330 -19.02 18.03 1.21
N ASP A 331 -20.09 17.23 1.15
CA ASP A 331 -20.12 15.94 1.85
C ASP A 331 -19.01 15.00 1.40
N ASN A 332 -18.35 14.37 2.36
CA ASN A 332 -17.62 13.13 2.19
C ASN A 332 -18.50 11.95 2.58
N TYR A 333 -18.12 10.76 2.10
CA TYR A 333 -18.96 9.58 2.12
C TYR A 333 -18.26 8.44 2.84
N VAL A 334 -18.93 7.88 3.85
CA VAL A 334 -18.45 6.71 4.60
C VAL A 334 -19.44 5.58 4.40
N TYR A 335 -18.99 4.45 3.89
CA TYR A 335 -19.87 3.33 3.54
C TYR A 335 -19.22 1.98 3.81
N ASN A 336 -19.95 1.08 4.48
CA ASN A 336 -19.59 -0.33 4.62
C ASN A 336 -18.17 -0.58 5.15
N ASN A 337 -17.76 0.20 6.16
CA ASN A 337 -16.54 -0.04 6.92
C ASN A 337 -16.85 -0.91 8.14
N THR A 338 -15.88 -1.69 8.59
CA THR A 338 -15.90 -2.30 9.93
C THR A 338 -15.22 -1.32 10.87
N VAL A 339 -15.91 -0.92 11.94
CA VAL A 339 -15.42 0.11 12.85
C VAL A 339 -15.47 -0.36 14.31
N SER A 340 -14.49 0.07 15.10
CA SER A 340 -14.43 -0.20 16.53
C SER A 340 -13.84 1.00 17.28
N GLU A 341 -14.46 1.37 18.40
CA GLU A 341 -14.04 2.45 19.29
C GLU A 341 -13.89 1.92 20.71
N TYR A 342 -12.75 2.16 21.35
CA TYR A 342 -12.57 1.83 22.76
C TYR A 342 -13.64 2.51 23.64
N ASN A 343 -14.22 1.76 24.58
CA ASN A 343 -15.28 2.20 25.49
C ASN A 343 -16.55 2.75 24.83
N ARG A 344 -16.87 2.37 23.59
CA ARG A 344 -18.12 2.77 22.93
C ARG A 344 -18.79 1.61 22.22
N SER A 345 -19.98 1.25 22.70
CA SER A 345 -20.85 0.21 22.11
C SER A 345 -21.48 0.63 20.77
N ASN A 346 -21.47 1.93 20.47
CA ASN A 346 -22.04 2.49 19.24
C ASN A 346 -21.05 3.40 18.49
N PRO A 347 -20.01 2.84 17.85
CA PRO A 347 -19.08 3.62 17.04
C PRO A 347 -19.79 4.39 15.93
N ARG A 348 -19.22 5.55 15.56
CA ARG A 348 -19.74 6.34 14.45
C ARG A 348 -19.60 5.58 13.13
N CYS A 349 -20.57 5.77 12.24
CA CYS A 349 -20.58 5.15 10.91
C CYS A 349 -20.57 3.61 10.90
N LYS A 350 -21.08 2.95 11.96
CA LYS A 350 -20.99 1.48 12.12
C LYS A 350 -21.96 0.65 11.28
N ASN A 351 -23.10 1.21 10.87
CA ASN A 351 -24.17 0.40 10.29
C ASN A 351 -23.83 0.05 8.84
N LYS A 352 -23.64 -1.24 8.57
CA LYS A 352 -23.45 -1.76 7.21
C LYS A 352 -24.66 -1.43 6.34
N GLY A 353 -24.40 -1.22 5.05
CA GLY A 353 -25.45 -0.89 4.07
C GLY A 353 -26.03 0.52 4.19
N ARG A 354 -25.55 1.35 5.12
CA ARG A 354 -25.85 2.78 5.17
C ARG A 354 -24.65 3.59 4.68
N VAL A 355 -24.93 4.63 3.89
CA VAL A 355 -23.93 5.65 3.55
C VAL A 355 -24.13 6.85 4.46
N TYR A 356 -23.05 7.29 5.08
CA TYR A 356 -23.01 8.47 5.94
C TYR A 356 -22.39 9.62 5.17
N LYS A 357 -22.96 10.82 5.29
CA LYS A 357 -22.52 12.04 4.60
C LYS A 357 -22.04 13.06 5.62
N GLY A 358 -20.86 13.63 5.40
CA GLY A 358 -20.22 14.58 6.32
C GLY A 358 -18.74 14.80 6.02
N ALA A 359 -17.98 15.61 6.73
CA ALA A 359 -18.38 16.40 7.87
C ALA A 359 -18.82 17.81 7.43
N ARG A 360 -20.12 18.12 7.46
CA ARG A 360 -20.63 19.50 7.26
C ARG A 360 -20.75 20.25 8.59
N GLY A 361 -19.66 20.23 9.35
CA GLY A 361 -19.62 20.83 10.68
C GLY A 361 -18.41 20.37 11.46
N LYS A 362 -18.02 21.19 12.43
CA LYS A 362 -16.97 20.88 13.39
C LYS A 362 -17.45 19.79 14.35
N GLU A 363 -16.50 19.03 14.89
CA GLU A 363 -16.74 18.19 16.04
C GLU A 363 -17.22 19.07 17.21
N PRO A 364 -18.21 18.61 17.99
CA PRO A 364 -18.82 19.40 19.04
C PRO A 364 -17.79 19.65 20.15
N GLY A 365 -17.30 20.88 20.19
CA GLY A 365 -16.38 21.35 21.21
C GLY A 365 -17.05 21.87 22.48
N ARG A 366 -18.40 21.97 22.57
CA ARG A 366 -19.14 22.39 23.80
C ARG A 366 -20.59 21.89 23.99
N GLU A 367 -21.22 21.21 23.03
CA GLU A 367 -22.62 20.73 23.18
C GLU A 367 -22.74 19.27 22.72
N PRO A 368 -23.14 18.31 23.60
CA PRO A 368 -23.45 16.94 23.19
C PRO A 368 -24.58 16.91 22.15
N GLY A 369 -24.34 16.34 20.97
CA GLY A 369 -25.41 16.06 20.00
C GLY A 369 -25.06 16.27 18.52
N ASN A 370 -24.02 17.03 18.19
CA ASN A 370 -23.73 17.37 16.79
C ASN A 370 -22.74 16.37 16.14
N ASN A 371 -23.24 15.23 15.67
CA ASN A 371 -22.47 14.31 14.84
C ASN A 371 -22.31 14.93 13.43
N PRO A 372 -21.10 15.26 12.95
CA PRO A 372 -20.94 15.86 11.63
C PRO A 372 -21.27 14.90 10.47
N PHE A 373 -21.50 13.62 10.79
CA PHE A 373 -22.04 12.58 9.91
C PHE A 373 -23.50 12.22 10.26
N SER A 374 -24.30 13.20 10.70
CA SER A 374 -25.70 13.01 11.13
C SER A 374 -26.62 12.59 10.00
N THR A 375 -26.31 12.97 8.75
CA THR A 375 -27.09 12.56 7.59
C THR A 375 -26.63 11.21 7.06
N SER A 376 -27.56 10.25 6.96
CA SER A 376 -27.30 8.94 6.39
C SER A 376 -28.54 8.38 5.71
N GLU A 377 -28.33 7.56 4.69
CA GLU A 377 -29.39 6.88 3.96
C GLU A 377 -29.09 5.38 3.84
N SER A 378 -30.14 4.56 3.82
CA SER A 378 -30.01 3.12 3.59
C SER A 378 -29.86 2.85 2.10
N ILE A 379 -28.79 2.14 1.73
CA ILE A 379 -28.44 1.78 0.35
C ILE A 379 -28.44 0.25 0.17
N GLY A 380 -28.58 -0.50 1.27
CA GLY A 380 -28.48 -1.95 1.29
C GLY A 380 -27.03 -2.43 1.34
N THR A 381 -26.85 -3.68 1.76
CA THR A 381 -25.56 -4.37 1.75
C THR A 381 -25.26 -4.90 0.35
N GLY A 382 -23.99 -5.04 -0.02
CA GLY A 382 -23.57 -5.58 -1.32
C GLY A 382 -23.37 -4.56 -2.44
N LYS A 383 -23.86 -3.33 -2.30
CA LYS A 383 -23.49 -2.21 -3.20
C LYS A 383 -22.02 -1.82 -3.00
N ARG A 384 -21.45 -1.12 -3.99
CA ARG A 384 -20.08 -0.61 -3.97
C ARG A 384 -20.04 0.81 -4.50
N PHE A 385 -19.55 1.75 -3.69
CA PHE A 385 -19.42 3.14 -4.14
C PHE A 385 -18.18 3.31 -5.01
N TYR A 386 -17.07 2.68 -4.61
CA TYR A 386 -15.91 2.46 -5.45
C TYR A 386 -16.18 1.29 -6.42
N SER A 387 -17.05 1.56 -7.39
CA SER A 387 -17.51 0.59 -8.39
C SER A 387 -16.53 0.52 -9.56
N ILE A 388 -15.58 -0.41 -9.49
CA ILE A 388 -14.60 -0.65 -10.53
C ILE A 388 -14.54 -2.13 -10.91
N LYS A 389 -14.20 -2.39 -12.18
CA LYS A 389 -13.91 -3.72 -12.70
C LYS A 389 -12.63 -3.71 -13.53
N ASN A 390 -12.02 -4.87 -13.69
CA ASN A 390 -10.93 -5.02 -14.63
C ASN A 390 -11.50 -5.07 -16.06
N GLY A 391 -11.24 -4.03 -16.84
CA GLY A 391 -11.69 -3.88 -18.22
C GLY A 391 -11.05 -4.90 -19.18
N ASN A 392 -9.95 -5.53 -18.78
CA ASN A 392 -9.26 -6.57 -19.56
C ASN A 392 -9.96 -7.94 -19.52
N ASN A 393 -11.09 -8.07 -18.80
CA ASN A 393 -11.91 -9.28 -18.77
C ASN A 393 -13.06 -9.30 -19.80
N SER A 394 -13.06 -8.38 -20.78
CA SER A 394 -13.90 -8.59 -21.97
C SER A 394 -13.10 -9.34 -23.03
N ASN A 395 -13.72 -10.36 -23.62
CA ASN A 395 -13.22 -11.26 -24.68
C ASN A 395 -12.66 -10.54 -25.92
N LYS A 396 -11.59 -9.75 -25.80
CA LYS A 396 -10.80 -9.28 -26.93
C LYS A 396 -9.56 -10.16 -27.01
N LYS A 397 -9.61 -11.15 -27.92
CA LYS A 397 -8.41 -11.68 -28.58
C LYS A 397 -7.72 -10.49 -29.26
N THR A 398 -6.87 -9.77 -28.52
CA THR A 398 -5.95 -8.83 -29.13
C THR A 398 -4.94 -9.67 -29.89
N LYS A 399 -5.02 -9.62 -31.21
CA LYS A 399 -4.06 -10.24 -32.12
C LYS A 399 -2.68 -9.68 -31.76
N ILE A 400 -1.85 -10.51 -31.13
CA ILE A 400 -0.46 -10.15 -30.84
C ILE A 400 0.25 -10.17 -32.18
N GLU A 401 0.54 -9.00 -32.73
CA GLU A 401 1.52 -8.87 -33.79
C GLU A 401 2.89 -9.22 -33.19
N THR A 402 3.55 -10.18 -33.85
CA THR A 402 4.83 -10.74 -33.49
C THR A 402 5.89 -9.63 -33.54
N VAL A 403 6.18 -8.99 -32.40
CA VAL A 403 7.35 -8.13 -32.25
C VAL A 403 8.51 -8.99 -31.78
N ASN A 404 9.62 -8.90 -32.51
CA ASN A 404 10.84 -9.65 -32.31
C ASN A 404 11.28 -9.71 -30.84
N THR A 405 11.51 -10.94 -30.40
CA THR A 405 12.06 -11.35 -29.11
C THR A 405 13.31 -10.57 -28.74
N VAL A 406 13.19 -9.67 -27.78
CA VAL A 406 14.27 -9.36 -26.84
C VAL A 406 14.09 -10.33 -25.67
N LYS A 407 15.12 -11.12 -25.36
CA LYS A 407 15.17 -11.96 -24.16
C LYS A 407 15.13 -11.04 -22.93
N GLU A 408 13.94 -10.79 -22.40
CA GLU A 408 13.77 -10.26 -21.05
C GLU A 408 14.01 -11.42 -20.06
N ASP A 409 14.93 -11.22 -19.13
CA ASP A 409 15.06 -12.05 -17.93
C ASP A 409 13.79 -11.89 -17.07
N ALA A 410 12.79 -12.72 -17.37
CA ALA A 410 11.59 -12.86 -16.58
C ALA A 410 11.94 -13.50 -15.23
N THR A 411 12.28 -12.69 -14.23
CA THR A 411 12.26 -13.14 -12.83
C THR A 411 10.80 -13.31 -12.41
N ILE A 412 10.22 -14.45 -12.76
CA ILE A 412 8.92 -14.90 -12.25
C ILE A 412 9.06 -14.93 -10.72
N LYS A 413 8.25 -14.13 -10.00
CA LYS A 413 8.12 -14.30 -8.56
C LYS A 413 7.45 -15.64 -8.30
N ALA A 414 8.28 -16.67 -8.12
CA ALA A 414 7.86 -17.95 -7.61
C ALA A 414 7.25 -17.75 -6.21
N ASP A 415 5.96 -17.99 -6.04
CA ASP A 415 5.34 -18.14 -4.72
C ASP A 415 5.23 -19.64 -4.40
N PHE A 416 5.57 -20.03 -3.18
CA PHE A 416 5.46 -21.42 -2.70
C PHE A 416 4.28 -21.55 -1.72
N LYS A 417 3.68 -22.74 -1.65
CA LYS A 417 2.49 -22.98 -0.80
C LYS A 417 2.88 -23.72 0.47
N VAL A 418 2.25 -23.36 1.58
CA VAL A 418 2.43 -23.97 2.91
C VAL A 418 1.06 -24.30 3.49
N TYR A 419 0.81 -25.58 3.77
CA TYR A 419 -0.48 -26.07 4.28
C TYR A 419 -0.29 -27.30 5.18
N PRO A 420 -1.04 -27.48 6.27
CA PRO A 420 -2.01 -26.55 6.83
C PRO A 420 -1.33 -25.35 7.51
N ASN A 421 -2.01 -24.20 7.51
CA ASN A 421 -1.60 -23.02 8.26
C ASN A 421 -2.86 -22.32 8.81
N PRO A 422 -3.17 -22.45 10.12
CA PRO A 422 -2.34 -23.06 11.16
C PRO A 422 -2.20 -24.58 11.05
N MET A 423 -1.05 -25.09 11.49
CA MET A 423 -0.68 -26.50 11.61
C MET A 423 -0.95 -27.01 13.03
N ALA A 424 -1.52 -28.21 13.19
CA ALA A 424 -1.66 -28.83 14.50
C ALA A 424 -0.32 -29.46 14.96
N ARG A 425 -0.05 -29.56 16.27
CA ARG A 425 1.07 -30.36 16.76
C ARG A 425 1.00 -31.80 16.22
N ASN A 426 2.17 -32.40 15.97
CA ASN A 426 2.31 -33.75 15.42
C ASN A 426 1.59 -33.99 14.08
N SER A 427 1.30 -32.94 13.31
CA SER A 427 0.74 -33.08 11.96
C SER A 427 1.83 -32.98 10.89
N THR A 428 1.46 -33.26 9.64
CA THR A 428 2.34 -33.09 8.49
C THR A 428 2.18 -31.69 7.90
N LEU A 429 3.30 -30.99 7.69
CA LEU A 429 3.33 -29.72 6.96
C LEU A 429 3.68 -29.99 5.50
N ASN A 430 2.79 -29.59 4.59
CA ASN A 430 2.99 -29.67 3.15
C ASN A 430 3.61 -28.37 2.65
N VAL A 431 4.76 -28.48 2.00
CA VAL A 431 5.49 -27.36 1.39
C VAL A 431 5.62 -27.62 -0.10
N THR A 432 4.81 -26.93 -0.92
CA THR A 432 4.86 -27.06 -2.39
C THR A 432 5.80 -26.03 -2.97
N ILE A 433 6.92 -26.51 -3.51
CA ILE A 433 8.00 -25.74 -4.10
C ILE A 433 7.82 -25.71 -5.62
N PRO A 434 7.73 -24.53 -6.25
CA PRO A 434 7.62 -24.47 -7.70
C PRO A 434 8.94 -24.85 -8.37
N ASN A 435 8.88 -25.52 -9.52
CA ASN A 435 10.07 -25.93 -10.29
C ASN A 435 10.90 -24.77 -10.86
N SER A 436 10.36 -23.55 -10.81
CA SER A 436 11.05 -22.32 -11.21
C SER A 436 12.15 -21.88 -10.24
N ILE A 437 12.29 -22.53 -9.08
CA ILE A 437 13.38 -22.28 -8.15
C ILE A 437 14.49 -23.29 -8.45
N GLU A 438 15.66 -22.79 -8.83
CA GLU A 438 16.81 -23.63 -9.17
C GLU A 438 17.50 -24.12 -7.90
N ASN A 439 17.66 -25.43 -7.77
CA ASN A 439 18.28 -26.11 -6.62
C ASN A 439 17.73 -25.69 -5.25
N PRO A 440 16.40 -25.76 -5.01
CA PRO A 440 15.80 -25.20 -3.82
C PRO A 440 16.19 -25.98 -2.56
N LYS A 441 16.39 -25.21 -1.51
CA LYS A 441 16.60 -25.63 -0.13
C LYS A 441 15.54 -25.01 0.77
N VAL A 442 14.82 -25.85 1.50
CA VAL A 442 13.81 -25.44 2.48
C VAL A 442 14.44 -25.37 3.86
N ILE A 443 14.27 -24.24 4.53
CA ILE A 443 14.74 -23.98 5.90
C ILE A 443 13.56 -23.52 6.73
N ILE A 444 13.32 -24.16 7.87
CA ILE A 444 12.31 -23.72 8.84
C ILE A 444 13.00 -23.35 10.13
N SER A 445 12.70 -22.16 10.64
CA SER A 445 13.22 -21.66 11.91
C SER A 445 12.12 -21.08 12.79
N SER A 446 12.32 -21.11 14.10
CA SER A 446 11.52 -20.31 15.03
C SER A 446 11.84 -18.81 14.89
N ILE A 447 10.99 -17.96 15.45
CA ILE A 447 11.14 -16.49 15.38
C ILE A 447 12.41 -15.94 16.02
N ASP A 448 13.06 -16.70 16.91
CA ASP A 448 14.36 -16.40 17.51
C ASP A 448 15.55 -16.86 16.64
N GLY A 449 15.28 -17.48 15.49
CA GLY A 449 16.27 -17.90 14.51
C GLY A 449 16.77 -19.34 14.67
N LYS A 450 16.30 -20.11 15.67
CA LYS A 450 16.68 -21.52 15.80
C LYS A 450 16.10 -22.35 14.64
N ILE A 451 16.98 -22.97 13.86
CA ILE A 451 16.59 -23.87 12.76
C ILE A 451 16.00 -25.15 13.36
N ILE A 452 14.81 -25.52 12.93
CA ILE A 452 14.10 -26.75 13.35
C ILE A 452 13.98 -27.77 12.22
N TYR A 453 14.16 -27.35 10.97
CA TYR A 453 14.21 -28.24 9.82
C TYR A 453 15.03 -27.62 8.71
N GLN A 454 15.82 -28.45 8.03
CA GLN A 454 16.54 -28.09 6.81
C GLN A 454 16.76 -29.35 5.98
N ASN A 455 16.47 -29.29 4.69
CA ASN A 455 16.83 -30.35 3.75
C ASN A 455 18.10 -30.02 2.96
N GLU A 456 18.59 -31.02 2.23
CA GLU A 456 19.58 -30.83 1.16
C GLU A 456 18.96 -30.13 -0.06
N ASN A 457 19.81 -29.67 -0.96
CA ASN A 457 19.37 -29.06 -2.21
C ASN A 457 18.55 -30.07 -3.03
N LEU A 458 17.39 -29.65 -3.53
CA LEU A 458 16.53 -30.50 -4.34
C LEU A 458 16.81 -30.27 -5.83
N THR A 459 16.71 -31.31 -6.64
CA THR A 459 16.58 -31.16 -8.09
C THR A 459 15.12 -31.30 -8.46
N LEU A 460 14.53 -30.26 -9.07
CA LEU A 460 13.12 -30.24 -9.44
C LEU A 460 12.97 -30.29 -10.96
N LYS A 461 12.24 -31.27 -11.48
CA LYS A 461 11.76 -31.28 -12.88
C LYS A 461 10.34 -30.72 -12.99
N GLU A 462 9.59 -30.78 -11.89
CA GLU A 462 8.22 -30.32 -11.71
C GLU A 462 8.03 -29.80 -10.28
N ASP A 463 6.90 -29.13 -10.03
CA ASP A 463 6.56 -28.65 -8.69
C ASP A 463 6.58 -29.81 -7.70
N LYS A 464 7.28 -29.65 -6.58
CA LYS A 464 7.46 -30.72 -5.59
C LYS A 464 6.85 -30.34 -4.27
N THR A 465 6.00 -31.20 -3.74
CA THR A 465 5.47 -31.06 -2.38
C THR A 465 6.29 -31.90 -1.41
N LEU A 466 6.90 -31.25 -0.42
CA LEU A 466 7.52 -31.92 0.71
C LEU A 466 6.49 -32.16 1.80
N LEU A 467 6.43 -33.38 2.33
CA LEU A 467 5.61 -33.77 3.46
C LEU A 467 6.51 -33.79 4.71
N LEU A 468 6.40 -32.77 5.55
CA LEU A 468 7.29 -32.58 6.69
C LEU A 468 6.57 -32.96 7.99
N ASN A 469 6.96 -34.08 8.58
CA ASN A 469 6.47 -34.50 9.90
C ASN A 469 7.27 -33.77 10.98
N LEU A 470 6.77 -32.60 11.40
CA LEU A 470 7.44 -31.75 12.37
C LEU A 470 6.73 -31.87 13.73
N ASN A 471 7.50 -31.86 14.82
CA ASN A 471 6.97 -31.74 16.19
C ASN A 471 7.44 -30.45 16.91
N PRO A 472 7.15 -29.26 16.36
CA PRO A 472 7.50 -28.00 17.00
C PRO A 472 6.53 -27.69 18.16
N LYS A 473 7.00 -26.87 19.11
CA LYS A 473 6.11 -26.26 20.13
C LYS A 473 5.12 -25.31 19.45
N SER A 474 4.00 -25.03 20.11
CA SER A 474 3.04 -24.02 19.60
C SER A 474 3.74 -22.67 19.46
N GLY A 475 3.53 -22.00 18.33
CA GLY A 475 4.23 -20.76 18.02
C GLY A 475 4.24 -20.40 16.53
N LEU A 476 4.78 -19.23 16.23
CA LEU A 476 4.99 -18.75 14.86
C LEU A 476 6.36 -19.22 14.35
N TYR A 477 6.40 -19.71 13.11
CA TYR A 477 7.62 -20.17 12.45
C TYR A 477 7.82 -19.47 11.11
N LEU A 478 9.09 -19.30 10.74
CA LEU A 478 9.51 -18.81 9.43
C LEU A 478 9.88 -20.00 8.57
N ILE A 479 9.47 -19.98 7.30
CA ILE A 479 9.90 -20.95 6.30
C ILE A 479 10.50 -20.21 5.13
N GLN A 480 11.71 -20.61 4.74
CA GLN A 480 12.47 -20.04 3.64
C GLN A 480 12.67 -21.12 2.58
N VAL A 481 12.51 -20.76 1.31
CA VAL A 481 12.96 -21.56 0.18
C VAL A 481 14.05 -20.77 -0.53
N LYS A 482 15.29 -21.28 -0.45
CA LYS A 482 16.48 -20.67 -1.04
C LYS A 482 16.88 -21.46 -2.27
N GLY A 483 16.84 -20.83 -3.44
CA GLY A 483 17.52 -21.32 -4.63
C GLY A 483 18.86 -20.64 -4.84
N ASN A 484 19.53 -20.95 -5.94
CA ASN A 484 20.83 -20.37 -6.30
C ASN A 484 20.79 -18.84 -6.45
N THR A 485 19.71 -18.31 -7.01
CA THR A 485 19.58 -16.89 -7.39
C THR A 485 18.42 -16.16 -6.70
N ASN A 486 17.59 -16.89 -5.95
CA ASN A 486 16.37 -16.38 -5.34
C ASN A 486 16.14 -16.94 -3.93
N GLU A 487 15.50 -16.13 -3.09
CA GLU A 487 15.04 -16.55 -1.77
C GLU A 487 13.61 -16.05 -1.58
N ILE A 488 12.71 -16.97 -1.21
CA ILE A 488 11.31 -16.66 -0.92
C ILE A 488 10.96 -17.14 0.49
N ASN A 489 10.16 -16.34 1.19
CA ASN A 489 9.92 -16.49 2.62
C ASN A 489 8.40 -16.49 2.91
N SER A 490 7.96 -17.37 3.80
CA SER A 490 6.59 -17.42 4.32
C SER A 490 6.58 -17.67 5.83
N LYS A 491 5.40 -17.66 6.43
CA LYS A 491 5.20 -17.91 7.87
C LYS A 491 4.05 -18.88 8.08
N PHE A 492 4.18 -19.74 9.08
CA PHE A 492 3.07 -20.59 9.52
C PHE A 492 2.98 -20.65 11.04
N LEU A 493 1.76 -20.86 11.53
CA LEU A 493 1.45 -20.96 12.95
C LEU A 493 1.27 -22.44 13.32
N VAL A 494 1.87 -22.86 14.43
CA VAL A 494 1.62 -24.17 15.06
C VAL A 494 0.70 -23.94 16.25
N LYS A 495 -0.44 -24.64 16.28
CA LYS A 495 -1.40 -24.63 17.38
C LYS A 495 -1.10 -25.73 18.37
#